data_AF-A0A960MX94-F1
#
_entry.id   AF-A0A960MX94-F1
#
_cell.length_a   1.000
_cell.length_b   1.000
_cell.length_c   1.000
_cell.angle_alpha   90.00
_cell.angle_beta   90.00
_cell.angle_gamma   90.00
#
_symmetry.space_group_name_H-M   'P 1'
#
loop_
_entity.id
_entity.type
_entity.pdbx_description
1 polymer ?
#
loop_
_entity_poly.entity_id
_entity_poly.type
_entity_poly.pdbx_seq_one_letter_code
_entity_poly.pdbx_strand_id
1 'polypeptide(L)' 'MPTESPKTASPVPPEVVEMALQAVKDFHECFWFRHPEAEISDIEDVSIVIDHLRRYGGHRAWERAKDLRHAVDSLSN' A
#
# COMPACT_ATOMS: atom_id res chain seq x y z
N MET A 1 7.90 6.68 26.31
CA MET A 1 8.15 7.42 25.06
C MET A 1 7.26 6.83 23.99
N PRO A 2 6.40 7.59 23.30
CA PRO A 2 6.02 7.26 21.95
C PRO A 2 6.88 8.10 21.00
N THR A 3 7.74 7.45 20.24
CA THR A 3 8.40 8.05 19.07
C THR A 3 7.39 8.05 17.93
N GLU A 4 6.45 8.99 17.94
CA GLU A 4 5.67 9.32 16.75
C GLU A 4 6.51 10.29 15.92
N SER A 5 7.24 9.74 14.95
CA SER A 5 7.88 10.51 13.90
C SER A 5 6.80 11.30 13.16
N PRO A 6 6.87 12.64 13.07
CA PRO A 6 5.91 13.40 12.28
C PRO A 6 6.24 13.15 10.81
N LYS A 7 5.71 12.06 10.23
CA LYS A 7 5.66 11.92 8.79
C LYS A 7 4.69 12.99 8.30
N THR A 8 5.24 14.13 7.90
CA THR A 8 4.59 15.10 7.01
C THR A 8 4.30 14.38 5.71
N ALA A 9 3.17 13.71 5.66
CA ALA A 9 2.74 12.98 4.50
C ALA A 9 1.25 13.24 4.33
N SER A 10 0.84 13.55 3.09
CA SER A 10 -0.56 13.74 2.76
C SER A 10 -1.35 12.54 3.29
N PRO A 11 -2.27 12.75 4.25
CA PRO A 11 -2.95 11.65 4.89
C PRO A 11 -3.77 10.91 3.83
N VAL A 12 -3.45 9.64 3.60
CA VAL A 12 -4.29 8.77 2.78
C VAL A 12 -5.48 8.36 3.64
N PRO A 13 -6.68 8.26 3.07
CA PRO A 13 -7.84 7.77 3.79
C PRO A 13 -7.61 6.35 4.32
N PRO A 14 -8.21 6.04 5.47
CA PRO A 14 -8.03 4.75 6.13
C PRO A 14 -8.45 3.57 5.24
N GLU A 15 -9.43 3.75 4.35
CA GLU A 15 -9.87 2.70 3.42
C GLU A 15 -8.76 2.26 2.45
N VAL A 16 -7.92 3.20 1.99
CA VAL A 16 -6.79 2.89 1.09
C VAL A 16 -5.67 2.20 1.86
N VAL A 17 -5.42 2.64 3.09
CA VAL A 17 -4.46 1.99 4.00
C VAL A 17 -4.87 0.54 4.26
N GLU A 18 -6.13 0.30 4.59
CA GLU A 18 -6.65 -1.05 4.82
C GLU A 18 -6.53 -1.93 3.57
N MET A 19 -6.86 -1.39 2.39
CA MET A 19 -6.69 -2.12 1.14
C MET A 19 -5.23 -2.50 0.85
N ALA A 20 -4.30 -1.58 1.11
CA ALA A 20 -2.87 -1.82 0.92
C ALA A 20 -2.34 -2.86 1.91
N LEU A 21 -2.72 -2.75 3.18
CA LEU A 21 -2.38 -3.74 4.22
C LEU A 21 -2.92 -5.13 3.87
N GLN A 22 -4.16 -5.21 3.41
CA GLN A 22 -4.74 -6.48 2.98
C GLN A 22 -3.99 -7.06 1.78
N ALA A 23 -3.60 -6.23 0.81
CA ALA A 23 -2.82 -6.70 -0.33
C ALA A 23 -1.44 -7.25 0.07
N VAL A 24 -0.76 -6.65 1.05
CA VAL A 24 0.51 -7.18 1.58
C VAL A 24 0.30 -8.54 2.25
N LYS A 25 -0.81 -8.73 2.96
CA LYS A 25 -1.16 -10.04 3.58
C LYS A 25 -1.48 -11.10 2.53
N ASP A 26 -2.29 -10.76 1.54
CA ASP A 26 -2.74 -11.69 0.50
C ASP A 26 -1.60 -12.09 -0.46
N PHE A 27 -0.66 -11.18 -0.71
CA PHE A 27 0.45 -11.35 -1.65
C PHE A 27 1.82 -11.23 -0.99
N HIS A 28 2.02 -11.88 0.16
CA HIS A 28 3.27 -11.82 0.93
C HIS A 28 4.53 -12.16 0.11
N GLU A 29 4.40 -13.03 -0.91
CA GLU A 29 5.47 -13.40 -1.84
C GLU A 29 6.02 -12.20 -2.65
N CYS A 30 5.22 -11.15 -2.85
CA CYS A 30 5.64 -9.92 -3.54
C CYS A 30 6.50 -9.01 -2.66
N PHE A 31 6.52 -9.25 -1.36
CA PHE A 31 7.03 -8.34 -0.33
C PHE A 31 8.10 -9.01 0.54
N TRP A 32 8.97 -9.82 -0.03
CA TRP A 32 9.99 -10.58 0.73
C TRP A 32 10.87 -9.73 1.68
N PHE A 33 10.97 -8.41 1.47
CA PHE A 33 11.69 -7.46 2.34
C PHE A 33 10.77 -6.60 3.22
N ARG A 34 9.44 -6.65 3.03
CA ARG A 34 8.46 -5.82 3.75
C ARG A 34 7.61 -6.70 4.66
N HIS A 35 7.60 -6.38 5.95
CA HIS A 35 6.78 -7.11 6.92
C HIS A 35 5.28 -6.78 6.74
N PRO A 36 4.37 -7.75 6.91
CA PRO A 36 2.92 -7.51 6.91
C PRO A 36 2.45 -6.54 8.00
N GLU A 37 3.27 -6.33 9.02
CA GLU A 37 3.06 -5.39 10.13
C GLU A 37 3.66 -4.00 9.87
N ALA A 38 4.26 -3.79 8.69
CA ALA A 38 4.80 -2.48 8.33
C ALA A 38 3.69 -1.44 8.25
N GLU A 39 3.91 -0.30 8.88
CA GLU A 39 2.95 0.80 8.92
C GLU A 39 2.83 1.42 7.51
N ILE A 40 1.59 1.45 6.99
CA ILE A 40 1.25 2.16 5.77
C ILE A 40 0.49 3.41 6.20
N SER A 41 1.16 4.55 6.14
CA SER A 41 0.61 5.81 6.64
C SER A 41 0.34 6.84 5.54
N ASP A 42 0.96 6.66 4.37
CA ASP A 42 1.05 7.68 3.35
C ASP A 42 0.96 7.15 1.91
N ILE A 43 0.78 8.09 0.97
CA ILE A 43 0.60 7.77 -0.46
C ILE A 43 1.87 7.12 -1.03
N GLU A 44 3.04 7.44 -0.49
CA GLU A 44 4.31 6.86 -0.93
C GLU A 44 4.39 5.38 -0.56
N ASP A 45 4.01 5.04 0.68
CA ASP A 45 3.91 3.66 1.16
C ASP A 45 2.96 2.83 0.29
N VAL A 46 1.79 3.39 -0.04
CA VAL A 46 0.80 2.76 -0.93
C VAL A 46 1.36 2.60 -2.35
N SER A 47 2.11 3.59 -2.85
CA SER A 47 2.73 3.53 -4.18
C SER A 47 3.77 2.41 -4.27
N ILE A 48 4.56 2.20 -3.21
CA ILE A 48 5.50 1.08 -3.14
C ILE A 48 4.77 -0.26 -3.15
N VAL A 49 3.62 -0.38 -2.46
CA VAL A 49 2.78 -1.59 -2.50
C VAL A 49 2.30 -1.87 -3.91
N ILE A 50 1.78 -0.86 -4.61
CA ILE A 50 1.32 -0.99 -6.00
C ILE A 50 2.46 -1.45 -6.93
N ASP A 51 3.66 -0.89 -6.81
CA ASP A 51 4.80 -1.26 -7.66
C ASP A 51 5.18 -2.74 -7.46
N HIS A 52 5.23 -3.19 -6.21
CA HIS A 52 5.59 -4.58 -5.90
C HIS A 52 4.56 -5.58 -6.38
N LEU A 53 3.27 -5.30 -6.18
CA LEU A 53 2.19 -6.14 -6.70
C LEU A 53 2.28 -6.29 -8.23
N ARG A 54 2.57 -5.19 -8.94
CA ARG A 54 2.71 -5.20 -10.41
C ARG A 54 3.96 -5.94 -10.87
N ARG A 55 5.06 -5.81 -10.13
CA ARG A 55 6.37 -6.34 -10.52
C ARG A 55 6.53 -7.83 -10.20
N TYR A 56 5.92 -8.29 -9.11
CA TYR A 56 6.19 -9.63 -8.56
C TYR A 56 4.96 -10.54 -8.44
N GLY A 57 3.74 -10.02 -8.39
CA GLY A 57 2.57 -10.82 -8.02
C GLY A 57 1.71 -11.37 -9.16
N GLY A 58 2.20 -11.27 -10.40
CA GLY A 58 1.52 -11.81 -11.57
C GLY A 58 0.12 -11.22 -11.79
N HIS A 59 -0.75 -11.97 -12.48
CA HIS A 59 -2.03 -11.44 -12.95
C HIS A 59 -3.00 -11.04 -11.82
N ARG A 60 -3.06 -11.84 -10.74
CA ARG A 60 -3.98 -11.58 -9.61
C ARG A 60 -3.56 -10.36 -8.79
N ALA A 61 -2.27 -10.21 -8.52
CA ALA A 61 -1.77 -9.03 -7.82
C ALA A 61 -1.86 -7.78 -8.69
N TRP A 62 -1.73 -7.92 -10.01
CA TRP A 62 -1.85 -6.80 -10.94
C TRP A 62 -3.24 -6.18 -10.92
N GLU A 63 -4.31 -6.99 -10.90
CA GLU A 63 -5.66 -6.49 -10.71
C GLU A 63 -5.81 -5.78 -9.35
N ARG A 64 -5.28 -6.38 -8.27
CA ARG A 64 -5.31 -5.73 -6.96
C ARG A 64 -4.58 -4.39 -6.94
N ALA A 65 -3.46 -4.29 -7.65
CA ALA A 65 -2.69 -3.06 -7.80
C ALA A 65 -3.44 -1.98 -8.60
N LYS A 66 -4.29 -2.37 -9.55
CA LYS A 66 -5.18 -1.44 -10.25
C LYS A 66 -6.25 -0.90 -9.35
N ASP A 67 -6.93 -1.75 -8.58
CA ASP A 67 -7.96 -1.30 -7.63
C ASP A 67 -7.39 -0.27 -6.66
N LEU A 68 -6.22 -0.57 -6.09
CA LEU A 68 -5.49 0.33 -5.20
C LEU A 68 -5.12 1.65 -5.89
N ARG A 69 -4.65 1.60 -7.14
CA ARG A 69 -4.30 2.81 -7.89
C ARG A 69 -5.52 3.68 -8.16
N HIS A 70 -6.64 3.08 -8.58
CA HIS A 70 -7.89 3.79 -8.81
C HIS A 70 -8.42 4.46 -7.55
N ALA A 71 -8.29 3.80 -6.39
CA ALA A 71 -8.67 4.39 -5.12
C ALA A 71 -7.81 5.62 -4.77
N VAL A 72 -6.49 5.55 -4.97
CA VAL A 72 -5.59 6.70 -4.74
C VAL A 72 -5.89 7.85 -5.71
N ASP A 73 -6.10 7.55 -6.99
CA ASP A 73 -6.37 8.57 -8.01
C ASP A 73 -7.72 9.28 -7.74
N SER A 74 -8.71 8.54 -7.21
CA SER A 74 -10.04 9.08 -6.85
C SER A 74 -10.02 10.05 -5.66
N LEU A 75 -8.93 10.08 -4.89
CA LEU A 75 -8.74 11.00 -3.76
C LEU A 75 -8.02 12.28 -4.14
N SER A 76 -7.40 12.29 -5.32
CA SER A 76 -6.67 13.45 -5.85
C SER A 76 -7.54 14.36 -6.72
N ASN A 77 -8.85 14.08 -6.83
CA ASN A 77 -9.81 14.76 -7.68
C ASN A 77 -11.01 15.28 -6.89
#